data_AF-A0A9P6KYG8-F1
#
_entry.id   AF-A0A9P6KYG8-F1
#
_cell.length_a   1.000
_cell.length_b   1.000
_cell.length_c   1.000
_cell.angle_alpha   90.00
_cell.angle_beta   90.00
_cell.angle_gamma   90.00
#
_symmetry.space_group_name_H-M   'P 1'
#
loop_
_entity.id
_entity.type
_entity.pdbx_description
1 polymer ?
#
loop_
_entity_poly.entity_id
_entity_poly.type
_entity_poly.pdbx_seq_one_letter_code
_entity_poly.pdbx_strand_id
1 'polypeptide(L)'
;MGVLDPISSSDNRRCRTGYSNINDESKEAIRVRQKRWRDVIEDATLAINLSFNRALGTSPFVYTQGRLPEFEVDRKLGQQRVYVSKNLSEKTRKESFVKYKQEISKVKVDNKKNTI
;
A
#
# COMPACT_ATOMS: atom_id res chain seq x y z
N MET A 1 -10.25 47.10 5.71
CA MET A 1 -9.13 46.15 5.63
C MET A 1 -8.79 45.73 7.05
N GLY A 2 -9.35 44.61 7.51
CA GLY A 2 -9.06 44.05 8.83
C GLY A 2 -7.83 43.17 8.72
N VAL A 3 -6.75 43.57 9.40
CA VAL A 3 -5.53 42.77 9.53
C VAL A 3 -5.87 41.64 10.50
N LEU A 4 -5.80 40.40 10.02
CA LEU A 4 -5.90 39.22 10.88
C LEU A 4 -4.59 39.11 11.64
N ASP A 5 -4.66 39.21 12.97
CA ASP A 5 -3.53 38.99 13.86
C ASP A 5 -3.00 37.55 13.73
N PRO A 6 -1.68 37.34 13.76
CA PRO A 6 -1.10 36.01 13.76
C PRO A 6 -1.45 35.28 15.06
N ILE A 7 -2.03 34.09 14.93
CA ILE A 7 -2.34 33.19 16.05
C ILE A 7 -1.04 32.91 16.81
N SER A 8 -0.98 33.41 18.04
CA SER A 8 0.08 33.18 19.02
C SER A 8 0.34 31.68 19.18
N SER A 9 1.54 31.26 18.78
CA SER A 9 2.12 29.93 18.93
C SER A 9 2.46 29.62 20.40
N SER A 10 1.46 29.63 21.29
CA SER A 10 1.65 29.39 22.72
C SER A 10 0.65 28.40 23.30
N ASP A 11 0.18 27.44 22.50
CA ASP A 11 -0.60 26.31 23.00
C ASP A 11 0.16 25.00 22.77
N ASN A 12 1.40 24.97 23.27
CA ASN A 12 2.19 23.76 23.42
C ASN A 12 1.66 22.97 24.63
N ARG A 13 0.40 22.53 24.57
CA ARG A 13 -0.15 21.53 25.48
C ARG A 13 0.55 20.21 25.18
N ARG A 14 1.74 20.05 25.77
CA ARG A 14 2.33 18.74 26.04
C ARG A 14 1.27 17.93 26.77
N CYS A 15 0.63 17.01 26.05
CA CYS A 15 0.06 15.83 26.66
C CYS A 15 1.23 15.07 27.32
N ARG A 16 1.54 15.42 28.57
CA ARG A 16 2.32 14.56 29.47
C ARG A 16 1.46 13.32 29.70
N THR A 17 1.55 12.36 28.79
CA THR A 17 1.05 11.00 29.05
C THR A 17 1.89 10.43 30.20
N GLY A 18 1.26 10.26 31.35
CA GLY A 18 1.86 9.75 32.58
C GLY A 18 2.24 8.28 32.48
N TYR A 19 3.39 8.00 31.85
CA TYR A 19 4.03 6.68 31.86
C TYR A 19 5.48 6.81 32.33
N SER A 20 5.71 7.31 33.55
CA SER A 20 7.06 7.43 34.10
C SER A 20 7.56 6.17 34.82
N ASN A 21 6.72 5.14 35.02
CA ASN A 21 7.10 3.89 35.69
C ASN A 21 6.68 2.65 34.89
N ILE A 22 7.22 2.50 33.69
CA ILE A 22 7.17 1.22 32.99
C ILE A 22 8.44 0.46 33.41
N ASN A 23 8.27 -0.68 34.09
CA ASN A 23 9.36 -1.59 34.44
C ASN A 23 10.13 -2.02 33.18
N ASP A 24 11.43 -2.26 33.28
CA ASP A 24 12.26 -2.54 32.11
C ASP A 24 11.81 -3.80 31.33
N GLU A 25 11.23 -4.78 32.02
CA GLU A 25 10.57 -5.95 31.41
C GLU A 25 9.38 -5.57 30.51
N SER A 26 8.56 -4.61 30.95
CA SER A 26 7.42 -4.10 30.18
C SER A 26 7.87 -3.27 28.98
N LYS A 27 9.00 -2.55 29.09
CA LYS A 27 9.60 -1.83 27.94
C LYS A 27 10.09 -2.80 26.88
N GLU A 28 10.71 -3.91 27.28
CA GLU A 28 11.22 -4.91 26.36
C GLU A 28 10.08 -5.68 25.67
N ALA A 29 9.03 -6.04 26.40
CA ALA A 29 7.84 -6.64 25.80
C ALA A 29 7.17 -5.72 24.76
N ILE A 30 7.12 -4.41 25.01
CA ILE A 30 6.61 -3.42 24.05
C ILE A 30 7.53 -3.36 22.82
N ARG A 31 8.86 -3.33 23.00
CA ARG A 31 9.82 -3.33 21.88
C ARG A 31 9.68 -4.56 20.99
N VAL A 32 9.59 -5.76 21.58
CA VAL A 32 9.41 -7.01 20.83
C VAL A 32 8.09 -7.00 20.05
N ARG A 33 7.00 -6.53 20.67
CA ARG A 33 5.69 -6.39 19.98
C ARG A 33 5.76 -5.37 18.84
N GLN A 34 6.42 -4.24 19.04
CA GLN A 34 6.61 -3.22 18.00
C GLN A 34 7.45 -3.75 16.84
N LYS A 35 8.52 -4.50 17.12
CA LYS A 35 9.35 -5.14 16.09
C LYS A 35 8.51 -6.10 15.25
N ARG A 36 7.78 -7.02 15.91
CA ARG A 36 6.89 -7.97 15.22
C ARG A 36 5.80 -7.27 14.39
N TRP A 37 5.29 -6.13 14.85
CA TRP A 37 4.32 -5.35 14.09
C TRP A 37 4.92 -4.73 12.83
N ARG A 38 6.17 -4.24 12.89
CA ARG A 38 6.88 -3.76 11.70
C ARG A 38 7.08 -4.86 10.68
N ASP A 39 7.55 -6.03 11.13
CA ASP A 39 7.75 -7.19 10.25
C ASP A 39 6.44 -7.57 9.54
N VAL A 40 5.32 -7.59 10.26
CA VAL A 40 3.98 -7.88 9.68
C VAL A 40 3.55 -6.81 8.67
N ILE A 41 3.82 -5.52 8.94
CA ILE A 41 3.51 -4.44 7.99
C ILE A 41 4.35 -4.58 6.72
N GLU A 42 5.65 -4.89 6.86
CA GLU A 42 6.55 -5.07 5.73
C GLU A 42 6.07 -6.22 4.85
N ASP A 43 5.72 -7.37 5.45
CA ASP A 43 5.16 -8.52 4.76
C ASP A 43 3.84 -8.20 4.06
N ALA A 44 2.93 -7.50 4.73
CA ALA A 44 1.65 -7.09 4.16
C ALA A 44 1.85 -6.12 2.98
N THR A 45 2.78 -5.18 3.10
CA THR A 45 3.10 -4.21 2.04
C THR A 45 3.70 -4.92 0.83
N LEU A 46 4.62 -5.87 1.06
CA LEU A 46 5.18 -6.70 0.01
C LEU A 46 4.09 -7.51 -0.69
N ALA A 47 3.22 -8.17 0.07
CA ALA A 47 2.12 -8.96 -0.47
C ALA A 47 1.19 -8.11 -1.36
N ILE A 48 0.84 -6.89 -0.93
CA ILE A 48 0.04 -5.95 -1.73
C ILE A 48 0.76 -5.56 -3.03
N ASN A 49 2.06 -5.27 -2.97
CA ASN A 49 2.84 -4.86 -4.13
C ASN A 49 3.03 -6.00 -5.16
N LEU A 50 3.07 -7.25 -4.69
CA LEU A 50 3.19 -8.43 -5.54
C LEU A 50 1.82 -8.92 -6.06
N SER A 51 0.73 -8.57 -5.37
CA SER A 51 -0.62 -8.98 -5.73
C SER A 51 -1.07 -8.37 -7.05
N PHE A 52 -1.90 -9.11 -7.79
CA PHE A 52 -2.48 -8.67 -9.04
C PHE A 52 -3.52 -7.55 -8.81
N ASN A 53 -3.32 -6.40 -9.46
CA ASN A 53 -4.28 -5.32 -9.45
C ASN A 53 -5.11 -5.32 -10.75
N ARG A 54 -6.43 -5.52 -10.63
CA ARG A 54 -7.34 -5.62 -11.77
C ARG A 54 -7.36 -4.36 -12.66
N ALA A 55 -7.28 -3.18 -12.06
CA ALA A 55 -7.30 -1.92 -12.80
C ALA A 55 -6.00 -1.69 -13.58
N LEU A 56 -4.87 -2.18 -13.04
CA LEU A 56 -3.57 -2.13 -13.72
C LEU A 56 -3.36 -3.26 -14.73
N GLY A 57 -4.07 -4.39 -14.55
CA GLY A 57 -3.85 -5.61 -15.32
C GLY A 57 -2.53 -6.31 -15.00
N THR A 58 -1.87 -5.93 -13.91
CA THR A 58 -0.59 -6.49 -13.42
C THR A 58 -0.39 -6.11 -11.95
N SER A 59 0.71 -6.55 -11.31
CA SER A 59 1.05 -6.12 -9.96
C SER A 59 1.68 -4.72 -9.93
N PRO A 60 1.47 -3.93 -8.85
CA PRO A 60 2.13 -2.64 -8.68
C PRO A 60 3.65 -2.71 -8.79
N PHE A 61 4.26 -3.79 -8.29
CA PHE A 61 5.70 -4.03 -8.39
C PHE A 61 6.14 -4.11 -9.86
N VAL A 62 5.49 -4.95 -10.66
CA VAL A 62 5.86 -5.15 -12.07
C VAL A 62 5.66 -3.88 -12.88
N TYR A 63 4.59 -3.15 -12.60
CA TYR A 63 4.30 -1.88 -13.27
C TYR A 63 5.35 -0.80 -12.98
N THR A 64 5.80 -0.69 -11.73
CA THR A 64 6.76 0.34 -11.31
C THR A 64 8.20 -0.01 -11.65
N GLN A 65 8.59 -1.28 -11.47
CA GLN A 65 9.97 -1.74 -11.64
C GLN A 65 10.25 -2.24 -13.06
N GLY A 66 9.22 -2.49 -13.88
CA GLY A 66 9.38 -2.98 -15.25
C GLY A 66 10.00 -4.37 -15.35
N ARG A 67 9.91 -5.16 -14.27
CA ARG A 67 10.49 -6.51 -14.17
C ARG A 67 9.71 -7.37 -13.19
N LEU A 68 9.84 -8.68 -13.32
CA LEU A 68 9.30 -9.61 -12.34
C LEU A 68 10.09 -9.55 -11.02
N PRO A 69 9.43 -9.82 -9.87
CA PRO A 69 10.13 -10.04 -8.62
C PRO A 69 11.10 -11.22 -8.77
N GLU A 70 12.25 -11.12 -8.12
CA GLU A 70 13.22 -12.21 -8.07
C GLU A 70 13.05 -12.95 -6.76
N PHE A 71 12.75 -14.24 -6.82
CA PHE A 71 12.68 -15.09 -5.65
C PHE A 71 14.02 -15.79 -5.42
N GLU A 72 14.31 -16.14 -4.16
CA GLU A 72 15.55 -16.85 -3.82
C GLU A 72 15.66 -18.20 -4.55
N VAL A 73 14.53 -18.84 -4.82
CA VAL A 73 14.45 -20.10 -5.59
C VAL A 73 14.93 -19.87 -7.03
N ASP A 74 14.49 -18.78 -7.68
CA ASP A 74 14.90 -18.43 -9.04
C ASP A 74 16.42 -18.23 -9.11
N ARG A 75 16.99 -17.56 -8.11
CA ARG A 75 18.43 -17.34 -8.00
C ARG A 75 19.19 -18.65 -7.83
N LYS A 76 18.67 -19.58 -7.02
CA LYS A 76 19.27 -20.92 -6.82
C LYS A 76 19.20 -21.78 -8.08
N LEU A 77 18.17 -21.59 -8.90
CA LEU A 77 17.99 -22.27 -10.18
C LEU A 77 18.74 -21.59 -11.35
N GLY A 78 19.43 -20.47 -11.10
CA GLY A 78 20.15 -19.71 -12.13
C GLY A 78 19.23 -19.04 -13.15
N GLN A 79 17.97 -18.82 -12.80
CA GLN A 79 17.00 -18.22 -13.71
C GLN A 79 17.24 -16.72 -13.84
N GLN A 80 17.28 -16.24 -15.08
CA GLN A 80 17.51 -14.82 -15.36
C GLN A 80 16.26 -13.98 -15.06
N ARG A 81 16.47 -12.72 -14.67
CA ARG A 81 15.39 -11.76 -14.44
C ARG A 81 14.63 -11.48 -15.73
N VAL A 82 13.31 -11.55 -15.65
CA VAL A 82 12.41 -11.22 -16.76
C VAL A 82 12.01 -9.76 -16.71
N TYR A 83 12.28 -9.03 -17.79
CA TYR A 83 11.91 -7.63 -17.96
C TYR A 83 10.63 -7.50 -18.78
N VAL A 84 9.82 -6.50 -18.44
CA VAL A 84 8.55 -6.22 -19.10
C VAL A 84 8.67 -4.93 -19.90
N SER A 85 8.32 -4.98 -21.18
CA SER A 85 8.31 -3.80 -22.04
C SER A 85 7.32 -2.75 -21.53
N LYS A 86 7.82 -1.54 -21.27
CA LYS A 86 7.00 -0.43 -20.76
C LYS A 86 5.85 -0.07 -21.70
N ASN A 87 6.11 -0.03 -23.01
CA ASN A 87 5.09 0.28 -24.02
C ASN A 87 3.94 -0.72 -24.01
N LEU A 88 4.27 -2.01 -23.87
CA LEU A 88 3.27 -3.07 -23.77
C LEU A 88 2.47 -2.95 -22.47
N SER A 89 3.16 -2.75 -21.33
CA SER A 89 2.52 -2.56 -20.03
C SER A 89 1.53 -1.39 -20.01
N GLU A 90 1.89 -0.25 -20.62
CA GLU A 90 1.01 0.91 -20.68
C GLU A 90 -0.22 0.66 -21.55
N LYS A 91 -0.06 -0.04 -22.67
CA LYS A 91 -1.17 -0.43 -23.54
C LYS A 91 -2.13 -1.37 -22.79
N THR A 92 -1.60 -2.43 -22.20
CA THR A 92 -2.38 -3.41 -21.42
C THR A 92 -3.08 -2.76 -20.23
N ARG A 93 -2.44 -1.80 -19.55
CA ARG A 93 -3.07 -1.02 -18.48
C ARG A 93 -4.28 -0.25 -18.97
N LYS A 94 -4.16 0.48 -20.08
CA LYS A 94 -5.28 1.26 -20.64
C LYS A 94 -6.46 0.36 -20.98
N GLU A 95 -6.20 -0.77 -21.63
CA GLU A 95 -7.23 -1.76 -21.98
C GLU A 95 -7.91 -2.36 -20.74
N SER A 96 -7.11 -2.77 -19.75
CA SER A 96 -7.60 -3.35 -18.49
C SER A 96 -8.45 -2.34 -17.70
N PHE A 97 -8.01 -1.08 -17.66
CA PHE A 97 -8.72 -0.02 -16.97
C PHE A 97 -10.07 0.31 -17.59
N VAL A 98 -10.17 0.30 -18.94
CA VAL A 98 -11.44 0.49 -19.64
C VAL A 98 -12.41 -0.65 -19.31
N LYS A 99 -11.95 -1.90 -19.36
CA LYS A 99 -12.77 -3.07 -18.99
C LYS A 99 -13.26 -3.00 -17.54
N TYR A 100 -12.35 -2.69 -16.61
CA TYR A 100 -12.66 -2.52 -15.20
C TYR A 100 -13.74 -1.46 -14.96
N LYS A 101 -13.66 -0.30 -15.62
CA LYS A 101 -14.69 0.74 -15.55
C LYS A 101 -16.04 0.27 -16.07
N GLN A 102 -16.06 -0.48 -17.18
CA GLN A 102 -17.29 -1.03 -17.75
C GLN A 102 -17.96 -2.02 -16.79
N GLU A 103 -17.19 -2.91 -16.18
CA GLU A 103 -17.70 -3.89 -15.19
C GLU A 103 -18.30 -3.21 -13.96
N ILE A 104 -17.62 -2.21 -13.39
CA ILE A 104 -18.16 -1.44 -12.26
C ILE A 104 -19.47 -0.75 -12.62
N SER A 105 -19.57 -0.22 -13.84
CA SER A 105 -20.75 0.50 -14.29
C SER A 105 -21.95 -0.45 -14.43
N LYS A 106 -21.73 -1.69 -14.91
CA LYS A 106 -22.77 -2.73 -14.99
C LYS A 106 -23.31 -3.09 -13.61
N VAL A 107 -22.42 -3.39 -12.65
CA VAL A 107 -22.82 -3.74 -11.28
C VAL A 107 -23.68 -2.65 -10.63
N LYS A 108 -23.38 -1.37 -10.87
CA LYS A 108 -24.19 -0.25 -10.35
C LYS A 108 -25.60 -0.22 -10.92
N VAL A 109 -25.78 -0.56 -12.20
CA VAL A 109 -27.09 -0.58 -12.86
C VAL A 109 -27.94 -1.72 -12.30
N ASP A 110 -27.35 -2.89 -12.07
CA ASP A 110 -28.07 -4.07 -11.58
C ASP A 110 -28.53 -3.89 -10.12
N ASN A 111 -27.69 -3.28 -9.27
CA ASN A 111 -28.10 -2.95 -7.89
C ASN A 111 -29.25 -1.94 -7.83
N LYS A 112 -29.31 -0.99 -8.77
CA LYS A 112 -30.41 -0.02 -8.83
C LYS A 112 -31.74 -0.66 -9.26
N LYS A 113 -31.71 -1.71 -10.08
CA LYS A 113 -32.91 -2.45 -10.52
C LYS A 113 -33.48 -3.37 -9.45
N ASN A 114 -32.63 -3.92 -8.58
CA ASN A 114 -33.02 -4.83 -7.50
C ASN A 114 -33.49 -4.12 -6.22
N THR A 115 -33.62 -2.79 -6.25
CA THR A 115 -34.14 -1.98 -5.13
C THR A 115 -35.52 -1.43 -5.47
N ILE A 116 -36.44 -2.31 -5.89
CA ILE A 116 -37.86 -2.03 -6.14
C ILE A 116 -38.68 -3.09 -5.42
#